data_AF-A0AAV2MI27-F1
#
_entry.id   AF-A0AAV2MI27-F1
#
_cell.length_a   1.000
_cell.length_b   1.000
_cell.length_c   1.000
_cell.angle_alpha   90.00
_cell.angle_beta   90.00
_cell.angle_gamma   90.00
#
_symmetry.space_group_name_H-M   'P 1'
#
loop_
_entity.id
_entity.type
_entity.pdbx_description
1 polymer ?
#
loop_
_entity_poly.entity_id
_entity_poly.type
_entity_poly.pdbx_seq_one_letter_code
_entity_poly.pdbx_strand_id
1 'polypeptide(L)'
;MAQTSLLQGKRFYCREWVFHKIQHCLQEKSNNLSGSTGINPNKQPPAAPSGGPSSTTPSALTSALPSTRGASWGVLLVGGPGSGKTAVCSELLWPTSVQRNLDQHGLAFHFCRADDAETLCVGGFVRGLVAQICSSGILPGYQEKVLEPAAQSALQPGECERNPTEAFKR
;
A
#
# COMPACT_ATOMS: atom_id res chain seq x y z
N MET A 1 -15.02 -1.91 -15.44
CA MET A 1 -14.22 -1.12 -16.39
C MET A 1 -12.94 -1.89 -16.66
N ALA A 2 -12.51 -2.02 -17.92
CA ALA A 2 -11.29 -2.75 -18.27
C ALA A 2 -10.09 -2.10 -17.55
N GLN A 3 -9.45 -2.89 -16.71
CA GLN A 3 -8.33 -2.53 -15.85
C GLN A 3 -7.02 -2.66 -16.64
N THR A 4 -6.77 -1.73 -17.55
CA THR A 4 -5.57 -1.74 -18.40
C THR A 4 -4.68 -0.55 -18.06
N SER A 5 -3.36 -0.75 -18.10
CA SER A 5 -2.40 0.34 -17.88
C SER A 5 -2.67 1.52 -18.82
N LEU A 6 -2.59 2.74 -18.26
CA LEU A 6 -2.61 3.99 -19.03
C LEU A 6 -1.42 4.11 -20.01
N LEU A 7 -0.43 3.24 -19.87
CA LEU A 7 0.77 3.17 -20.70
C LEU A 7 0.73 2.03 -21.71
N GLN A 8 -0.39 1.31 -21.85
CA GLN A 8 -0.49 0.27 -22.87
C GLN A 8 -0.16 0.85 -24.26
N GLY A 9 0.87 0.28 -24.91
CA GLY A 9 1.38 0.75 -26.20
C GLY A 9 2.28 2.00 -26.15
N LYS A 10 2.59 2.54 -24.96
CA LYS A 10 3.51 3.66 -24.77
C LYS A 10 4.82 3.16 -24.17
N ARG A 11 5.94 3.73 -24.59
CA ARG A 11 7.25 3.38 -24.03
C ARG A 11 7.42 4.04 -22.66
N PHE A 12 7.71 3.24 -21.65
CA PHE A 12 8.01 3.67 -20.28
C PHE A 12 9.48 3.36 -20.01
N TYR A 13 10.29 4.38 -19.71
CA TYR A 13 11.74 4.23 -19.59
C TYR A 13 12.30 4.89 -18.34
N CYS A 14 13.46 4.40 -17.88
CA CYS A 14 14.30 5.06 -16.87
C CYS A 14 13.60 5.22 -15.51
N ARG A 15 12.67 4.31 -15.22
CA ARG A 15 11.85 4.29 -13.99
C ARG A 15 11.81 2.90 -13.36
N GLU A 16 12.52 1.93 -13.92
CA GLU A 16 12.67 0.56 -13.44
C GLU A 16 13.24 0.51 -12.02
N TRP A 17 14.16 1.45 -11.72
CA TRP A 17 14.74 1.60 -10.39
C TRP A 17 13.68 1.85 -9.30
N VAL A 18 12.55 2.50 -9.63
CA VAL A 18 11.47 2.78 -8.68
C VAL A 18 10.81 1.48 -8.25
N PHE A 19 10.51 0.60 -9.20
CA PHE A 19 9.91 -0.70 -8.90
C PHE A 19 10.85 -1.58 -8.09
N HIS A 20 12.16 -1.58 -8.40
CA HIS A 20 13.15 -2.29 -7.59
C HIS A 20 13.17 -1.78 -6.14
N LYS A 21 13.08 -0.46 -5.92
CA LYS A 21 12.97 0.09 -4.56
C LYS A 21 11.69 -0.31 -3.86
N ILE A 22 10.54 -0.24 -4.54
CA ILE A 22 9.25 -0.66 -3.96
C ILE A 22 9.32 -2.13 -3.56
N GLN A 23 9.82 -3.00 -4.44
CA GLN A 23 9.96 -4.42 -4.17
C GLN A 23 10.91 -4.69 -2.99
N HIS A 24 12.05 -3.99 -2.93
CA HIS A 24 12.99 -4.10 -1.81
C HIS A 24 12.31 -3.75 -0.48
N CYS A 25 11.58 -2.64 -0.43
CA CYS A 25 10.87 -2.24 0.79
C CYS A 25 9.79 -3.24 1.21
N LEU A 26 9.07 -3.84 0.25
CA LEU A 26 8.10 -4.91 0.53
C LEU A 26 8.78 -6.17 1.08
N GLN A 27 9.94 -6.55 0.54
CA GLN A 27 10.72 -7.69 1.03
C GLN A 27 11.28 -7.45 2.44
N GLU A 28 11.83 -6.26 2.70
CA GLU A 28 12.29 -5.87 4.04
C GLU A 28 11.15 -5.95 5.06
N LYS A 29 9.94 -5.50 4.70
CA LYS A 29 8.75 -5.63 5.56
C LYS A 29 8.41 -7.09 5.86
N SER A 30 8.40 -7.94 4.84
CA SER A 30 8.15 -9.39 5.00
C SER A 30 9.18 -10.02 5.94
N ASN A 31 10.46 -9.69 5.76
CA ASN A 31 11.55 -10.21 6.60
C ASN A 31 11.45 -9.72 8.06
N ASN A 32 11.10 -8.46 8.28
CA ASN A 32 10.89 -7.92 9.63
C ASN A 32 9.70 -8.57 10.35
N LEU A 33 8.65 -8.96 9.62
CA LEU A 33 7.50 -9.67 10.19
C LEU A 33 7.85 -11.12 10.54
N SER A 34 8.68 -11.80 9.74
CA SER A 34 9.14 -13.17 10.04
C SER A 34 10.22 -13.23 11.14
N GLY A 35 10.94 -12.12 11.37
CA GLY A 35 12.05 -12.05 12.33
C GLY A 35 11.66 -12.02 13.81
N SER A 36 10.37 -11.92 14.14
CA SER A 36 9.91 -11.78 15.54
C SER A 36 9.51 -13.10 16.23
N THR A 37 9.65 -14.26 15.58
CA THR A 37 9.31 -15.59 16.16
C THR A 37 10.52 -16.43 16.58
N GLY A 38 11.70 -15.82 16.71
CA GLY A 38 12.88 -16.48 17.28
C GLY A 38 13.09 -16.13 18.76
N ILE A 39 12.30 -16.70 19.68
CA ILE A 39 12.72 -16.74 21.09
C ILE A 39 13.90 -17.72 21.15
N ASN A 40 15.12 -17.18 21.15
CA ASN A 40 16.34 -17.94 21.40
C ASN A 40 16.79 -17.61 22.84
N PRO A 41 16.57 -18.49 23.84
CA PRO A 41 16.75 -18.16 25.25
C PRO A 41 18.21 -18.16 25.73
N ASN A 42 19.20 -17.99 24.85
CA ASN A 42 20.59 -18.07 25.30
C ASN A 42 21.55 -17.18 24.50
N LYS A 43 21.66 -15.91 24.89
CA LYS A 43 22.96 -15.20 24.84
C LYS A 43 22.98 -13.93 25.69
N GLN A 44 23.82 -14.00 26.71
CA GLN A 44 24.22 -12.96 27.65
C GLN A 44 24.85 -11.73 26.95
N PRO A 45 24.70 -10.50 27.49
CA PRO A 45 25.20 -9.29 26.83
C PRO A 45 26.68 -9.02 27.14
N PRO A 46 27.42 -8.39 26.21
CA PRO A 46 28.59 -7.61 26.59
C PRO A 46 28.53 -6.15 26.11
N ALA A 47 28.75 -5.27 27.09
CA ALA A 47 29.62 -4.09 27.11
C ALA A 47 29.62 -3.06 25.95
N ALA A 48 29.45 -1.79 26.35
CA ALA A 48 29.82 -0.58 25.60
C ALA A 48 31.33 -0.56 25.22
N PRO A 49 31.74 0.20 24.20
CA PRO A 49 32.37 1.49 24.50
C PRO A 49 32.17 2.63 23.47
N SER A 50 32.67 3.79 23.90
CA SER A 50 32.75 5.16 23.40
C SER A 50 33.48 5.45 22.07
N GLY A 51 33.09 6.56 21.39
CA GLY A 51 34.04 7.50 20.77
C GLY A 51 33.76 8.01 19.34
N GLY A 52 33.66 9.34 19.18
CA GLY A 52 34.22 10.09 18.03
C GLY A 52 33.31 10.44 16.82
N PRO A 53 33.34 11.68 16.30
CA PRO A 53 32.42 12.16 15.25
C PRO A 53 33.02 12.02 13.84
N SER A 54 32.19 11.67 12.86
CA SER A 54 32.54 11.85 11.45
C SER A 54 31.30 12.08 10.59
N SER A 55 31.36 13.20 9.90
CA SER A 55 30.43 13.73 8.92
C SER A 55 30.19 12.77 7.77
N THR A 56 28.93 12.42 7.51
CA THR A 56 28.43 12.18 6.16
C THR A 56 26.91 12.27 6.19
N THR A 57 26.38 13.28 5.51
CA THR A 57 24.96 13.44 5.21
C THR A 57 24.41 12.22 4.45
N PRO A 58 23.30 11.61 4.89
CA PRO A 58 22.43 10.84 4.00
C PRO A 58 21.15 11.63 3.72
N SER A 59 20.85 11.81 2.43
CA SER A 59 19.57 12.30 1.93
C SER A 59 18.41 11.57 2.60
N ALA A 60 17.58 12.34 3.30
CA ALA A 60 16.52 11.84 4.15
C ALA A 60 15.39 11.18 3.34
N LEU A 61 15.35 9.85 3.34
CA LEU A 61 14.10 9.12 3.45
C LEU A 61 13.79 9.05 4.95
N THR A 62 13.16 10.09 5.49
CA THR A 62 12.83 10.12 6.92
C THR A 62 11.67 9.16 7.19
N SER A 63 12.01 7.96 7.64
CA SER A 63 11.07 7.08 8.32
C SER A 63 11.07 7.46 9.80
N ALA A 64 10.25 8.42 10.21
CA ALA A 64 10.07 8.68 11.63
C ALA A 64 8.68 9.25 11.93
N LEU A 65 7.80 8.38 12.45
CA LEU A 65 6.84 8.78 13.47
C LEU A 65 6.93 7.76 14.61
N PRO A 66 7.18 8.18 15.87
CA PRO A 66 7.15 7.29 17.00
C PRO A 66 5.73 7.20 17.56
N SER A 67 5.11 6.02 17.54
CA SER A 67 4.20 5.57 18.60
C SER A 67 3.72 4.13 18.35
N THR A 68 4.02 3.28 19.33
CA THR A 68 3.24 2.16 19.89
C THR A 68 2.00 1.60 19.14
N ARG A 69 1.99 0.26 19.02
CA ARG A 69 1.01 -0.66 18.38
C ARG A 69 0.97 -0.63 16.85
N GLY A 70 1.72 -1.56 16.26
CA GLY A 70 1.58 -2.00 14.86
C GLY A 70 1.76 -0.90 13.83
N ALA A 71 2.99 -0.37 13.67
CA ALA A 71 3.28 0.66 12.68
C ALA A 71 2.83 0.23 11.26
N SER A 72 1.78 0.87 10.76
CA SER A 72 1.40 0.85 9.35
C SER A 72 2.51 1.52 8.55
N TRP A 73 3.01 0.83 7.53
CA TRP A 73 4.06 1.35 6.65
C TRP A 73 3.46 1.85 5.34
N GLY A 74 4.03 2.90 4.77
CA GLY A 74 3.61 3.47 3.49
C GLY A 74 4.75 4.18 2.77
N VAL A 75 4.63 4.30 1.44
CA VAL A 75 5.60 4.98 0.57
C VAL A 75 4.92 6.20 -0.05
N LEU A 76 5.60 7.35 0.01
CA LEU A 76 5.17 8.57 -0.67
C LEU A 76 6.04 8.82 -1.90
N LEU A 77 5.42 8.87 -3.09
CA LEU A 77 6.09 9.17 -4.35
C LEU A 77 5.93 10.66 -4.71
N VAL A 78 7.01 11.43 -4.62
CA VAL A 78 7.02 12.88 -4.91
C VAL A 78 7.80 13.19 -6.20
N GLY A 79 7.41 14.24 -6.92
CA GLY A 79 8.13 14.73 -8.09
C GLY A 79 7.34 15.82 -8.83
N GLY A 80 8.02 16.59 -9.69
CA GLY A 80 7.39 17.68 -10.46
C GLY A 80 6.27 17.23 -11.41
N PRO A 81 5.48 18.17 -11.96
CA PRO A 81 4.49 17.87 -12.99
C PRO A 81 5.11 17.11 -14.17
N GLY A 82 4.40 16.13 -14.74
CA GLY A 82 4.89 15.34 -15.88
C GLY A 82 6.00 14.31 -15.55
N SER A 83 6.45 14.19 -14.29
CA SER A 83 7.54 13.27 -13.93
C SER A 83 7.21 11.77 -14.07
N GLY A 84 5.93 11.43 -14.29
CA GLY A 84 5.45 10.06 -14.49
C GLY A 84 4.95 9.35 -13.23
N LYS A 85 4.60 10.06 -12.15
CA LYS A 85 4.10 9.44 -10.89
C LYS A 85 2.90 8.51 -11.10
N THR A 86 1.84 9.03 -11.74
CA THR A 86 0.65 8.24 -12.06
C THR A 86 0.97 7.09 -12.99
N ALA A 87 1.87 7.30 -13.95
CA ALA A 87 2.35 6.26 -14.85
C ALA A 87 3.03 5.10 -14.10
N VAL A 88 3.88 5.40 -13.10
CA VAL A 88 4.46 4.40 -12.19
C VAL A 88 3.35 3.64 -11.45
N CYS A 89 2.36 4.32 -10.87
CA CYS A 89 1.27 3.68 -10.14
C CYS A 89 0.39 2.80 -11.06
N SER A 90 0.15 3.22 -12.30
CA SER A 90 -0.61 2.42 -13.27
C SER A 90 0.14 1.16 -13.70
N GLU A 91 1.46 1.25 -13.94
CA GLU A 91 2.28 0.07 -14.24
C GLU A 91 2.44 -0.86 -13.05
N LEU A 92 2.43 -0.33 -11.83
CA LEU A 92 2.44 -1.14 -10.60
C LEU A 92 1.20 -2.03 -10.49
N LEU A 93 0.03 -1.49 -10.85
CA LEU A 93 -1.25 -2.20 -10.76
C LEU A 93 -1.52 -3.08 -11.97
N TRP A 94 -1.09 -2.64 -13.16
CA TRP A 94 -1.33 -3.31 -14.43
C TRP A 94 -0.04 -3.37 -15.24
N PRO A 95 0.90 -4.26 -14.87
CA PRO A 95 2.21 -4.31 -15.52
C PRO A 95 2.05 -4.66 -17.01
N THR A 96 2.59 -3.81 -17.89
CA THR A 96 2.62 -4.07 -19.35
C THR A 96 3.93 -4.74 -19.80
N SER A 97 4.92 -4.82 -18.91
CA SER A 97 6.24 -5.43 -19.15
C SER A 97 6.66 -6.42 -18.05
N VAL A 98 7.89 -6.95 -18.13
CA VAL A 98 8.42 -8.15 -17.41
C VAL A 98 8.41 -8.13 -15.88
N GLN A 99 7.98 -7.05 -15.21
CA GLN A 99 7.93 -6.97 -13.74
C GLN A 99 6.58 -7.46 -13.17
N ARG A 100 6.22 -8.71 -13.50
CA ARG A 100 4.93 -9.37 -13.19
C ARG A 100 4.81 -9.98 -11.78
N ASN A 101 5.55 -9.45 -10.81
CA ASN A 101 5.51 -9.98 -9.44
C ASN A 101 4.90 -9.00 -8.44
N LEU A 102 4.75 -7.72 -8.79
CA LEU A 102 4.28 -6.69 -7.87
C LEU A 102 2.74 -6.61 -7.85
N ASP A 103 2.12 -6.95 -8.97
CA ASP A 103 0.67 -7.13 -9.15
C ASP A 103 0.11 -8.23 -8.24
N GLN A 104 0.88 -9.29 -8.00
CA GLN A 104 0.48 -10.39 -7.10
C GLN A 104 0.31 -9.96 -5.63
N HIS A 105 0.81 -8.78 -5.26
CA HIS A 105 0.67 -8.23 -3.91
C HIS A 105 -0.37 -7.09 -3.82
N GLY A 106 -0.99 -6.71 -4.93
CA GLY A 106 -2.01 -5.66 -4.97
C GLY A 106 -3.34 -6.15 -4.43
N LEU A 107 -3.76 -5.68 -3.25
CA LEU A 107 -5.05 -6.03 -2.67
C LEU A 107 -6.21 -5.19 -3.24
N ALA A 108 -5.98 -3.88 -3.35
CA ALA A 108 -6.94 -2.91 -3.89
C ALA A 108 -6.21 -1.59 -4.24
N PHE A 109 -6.85 -0.76 -5.04
CA PHE A 109 -6.35 0.57 -5.42
C PHE A 109 -7.49 1.60 -5.52
N HIS A 110 -7.13 2.88 -5.43
CA HIS A 110 -8.03 4.00 -5.68
C HIS A 110 -7.27 5.14 -6.34
N PHE A 111 -7.79 5.63 -7.46
CA PHE A 111 -7.27 6.84 -8.11
C PHE A 111 -8.16 8.02 -7.74
N CYS A 112 -7.67 8.87 -6.83
CA CYS A 112 -8.35 10.10 -6.47
C CYS A 112 -8.10 11.17 -7.53
N ARG A 113 -9.18 11.68 -8.13
CA ARG A 113 -9.16 12.70 -9.19
C ARG A 113 -9.97 13.90 -8.75
N ALA A 114 -9.32 15.07 -8.69
CA ALA A 114 -9.97 16.31 -8.25
C ALA A 114 -11.11 16.76 -9.18
N ASP A 115 -11.10 16.33 -10.43
CA ASP A 115 -12.10 16.64 -11.46
C ASP A 115 -13.27 15.65 -11.52
N ASP A 116 -13.24 14.58 -10.72
CA ASP A 116 -14.23 13.51 -10.76
C ASP A 116 -14.85 13.28 -9.37
N ALA A 117 -16.07 13.78 -9.18
CA ALA A 117 -16.79 13.75 -7.91
C ALA A 117 -17.01 12.33 -7.37
N GLU A 118 -17.11 11.32 -8.26
CA GLU A 118 -17.27 9.92 -7.85
C GLU A 118 -16.01 9.42 -7.12
N THR A 119 -14.82 9.83 -7.58
CA THR A 119 -13.55 9.45 -6.95
C THR A 119 -13.28 10.19 -5.64
N LEU A 120 -13.97 11.31 -5.41
CA LEU A 120 -13.91 12.09 -4.18
C LEU A 120 -14.92 11.60 -3.13
N CYS A 121 -15.90 10.79 -3.53
CA CYS A 121 -16.88 10.21 -2.62
C CYS A 121 -16.24 9.15 -1.72
N VAL A 122 -16.13 9.45 -0.42
CA VAL A 122 -15.51 8.52 0.55
C VAL A 122 -16.32 7.23 0.69
N GLY A 123 -17.66 7.31 0.69
CA GLY A 123 -18.51 6.10 0.70
C GLY A 123 -18.32 5.25 -0.55
N GLY A 124 -18.20 5.89 -1.72
CA GLY A 124 -17.84 5.24 -2.97
C GLY A 124 -16.47 4.55 -2.92
N PHE A 125 -15.47 5.22 -2.35
CA PHE A 125 -14.14 4.67 -2.10
C PHE A 125 -14.19 3.41 -1.22
N VAL A 126 -14.88 3.45 -0.07
CA VAL A 126 -14.98 2.30 0.85
C VAL A 126 -15.61 1.10 0.13
N ARG A 127 -16.77 1.30 -0.52
CA ARG A 127 -17.42 0.23 -1.29
C ARG A 127 -16.53 -0.29 -2.43
N GLY A 128 -15.80 0.60 -3.09
CA GLY A 128 -14.85 0.26 -4.14
C GLY A 128 -13.72 -0.63 -3.64
N LEU A 129 -13.18 -0.36 -2.44
CA LEU A 129 -12.19 -1.23 -1.79
C LEU A 129 -12.78 -2.60 -1.45
N VAL A 130 -13.95 -2.64 -0.81
CA VAL A 130 -14.62 -3.90 -0.44
C VAL A 130 -14.83 -4.78 -1.69
N ALA A 131 -15.33 -4.20 -2.77
CA ALA A 131 -15.54 -4.91 -4.03
C ALA A 131 -14.23 -5.49 -4.60
N GLN A 132 -13.14 -4.71 -4.58
CA GLN A 132 -11.84 -5.16 -5.04
C GLN A 132 -11.26 -6.29 -4.18
N ILE A 133 -11.33 -6.16 -2.85
CA ILE A 133 -10.84 -7.17 -1.91
C ILE A 133 -11.60 -8.49 -2.11
N CYS A 134 -12.93 -8.44 -2.16
CA CYS A 134 -13.78 -9.61 -2.42
C CYS A 134 -13.44 -10.27 -3.77
N SER A 135 -13.14 -9.47 -4.79
CA SER A 135 -12.79 -10.00 -6.12
C SER A 135 -11.38 -10.61 -6.18
N SER A 136 -10.44 -10.12 -5.37
CA SER A 136 -9.04 -10.59 -5.37
C SER A 136 -8.86 -11.99 -4.78
N GLY A 137 -9.72 -12.41 -3.84
CA GLY A 137 -9.63 -13.70 -3.16
C GLY A 137 -8.38 -13.88 -2.27
N ILE A 138 -7.55 -12.84 -2.10
CA ILE A 138 -6.30 -12.89 -1.32
C ILE A 138 -6.58 -13.07 0.18
N LEU A 139 -7.73 -12.58 0.66
CA LEU A 139 -8.10 -12.60 2.07
C LEU A 139 -9.25 -13.60 2.33
N PRO A 140 -8.94 -14.86 2.68
CA PRO A 140 -9.95 -15.88 2.93
C PRO A 140 -10.85 -15.49 4.11
N GLY A 141 -12.16 -15.73 3.98
CA GLY A 141 -13.15 -15.38 5.00
C GLY A 141 -13.59 -13.90 5.00
N TYR A 142 -12.93 -13.02 4.23
CA TYR A 142 -13.35 -11.62 4.12
C TYR A 142 -14.75 -11.49 3.50
N GLN A 143 -15.01 -12.26 2.43
CA GLN A 143 -16.31 -12.24 1.77
C GLN A 143 -17.45 -12.68 2.70
N GLU A 144 -17.20 -13.65 3.59
CA GLU A 144 -18.18 -14.10 4.58
C GLU A 144 -18.48 -13.00 5.61
N LYS A 145 -17.45 -12.29 6.09
CA LYS A 145 -17.64 -11.12 6.97
C LYS A 145 -18.41 -10.00 6.29
N VAL A 146 -18.11 -9.72 5.03
CA VAL A 146 -18.84 -8.71 4.25
C VAL A 146 -20.31 -9.10 4.08
N LEU A 147 -20.65 -10.38 4.06
CA LEU A 147 -22.03 -10.87 3.98
C LEU A 147 -22.79 -10.74 5.32
N GLU A 148 -22.14 -10.45 6.44
CA GLU A 148 -22.84 -10.23 7.71
C GLU A 148 -23.84 -9.06 7.59
N PRO A 149 -25.05 -9.17 8.16
CA PRO A 149 -26.09 -8.15 8.03
C PRO A 149 -25.64 -6.75 8.47
N ALA A 150 -24.76 -6.69 9.48
CA ALA A 150 -24.22 -5.44 9.99
C ALA A 150 -23.28 -4.76 8.98
N ALA A 151 -22.40 -5.53 8.32
CA ALA A 151 -21.52 -5.01 7.28
C ALA A 151 -22.32 -4.61 6.03
N GLN A 152 -23.26 -5.45 5.59
CA GLN A 152 -24.14 -5.14 4.46
C GLN A 152 -24.94 -3.86 4.68
N SER A 153 -25.49 -3.66 5.88
CA SER A 153 -26.25 -2.45 6.21
C SER A 153 -25.38 -1.20 6.15
N ALA A 154 -24.14 -1.26 6.68
CA ALA A 154 -23.22 -0.13 6.65
C ALA A 154 -22.67 0.17 5.24
N LEU A 155 -22.62 -0.83 4.37
CA LEU A 155 -22.14 -0.70 2.98
C LEU A 155 -23.24 -0.30 1.98
N GLN A 156 -24.50 -0.14 2.41
CA GLN A 156 -25.56 0.30 1.51
C GLN A 156 -25.27 1.70 0.93
N PRO A 157 -25.60 1.93 -0.35
CA PRO A 157 -25.63 3.27 -0.92
C PRO A 157 -26.55 4.19 -0.08
N GLY A 158 -26.07 5.38 0.24
CA GLY A 158 -26.71 6.34 1.16
C GLY A 158 -26.17 6.24 2.59
N GLU A 159 -26.20 5.06 3.20
CA GLU A 159 -25.73 4.88 4.58
C GLU A 159 -24.21 4.98 4.68
N CYS A 160 -23.51 4.39 3.71
CA CYS A 160 -22.06 4.47 3.61
C CYS A 160 -21.57 5.91 3.37
N GLU A 161 -22.29 6.72 2.60
CA GLU A 161 -22.03 8.15 2.40
C GLU A 161 -22.31 8.97 3.66
N ARG A 162 -23.32 8.56 4.44
CA ARG A 162 -23.69 9.23 5.70
C ARG A 162 -22.64 8.99 6.79
N ASN A 163 -22.11 7.77 6.89
CA ASN A 163 -21.16 7.36 7.93
C ASN A 163 -20.00 6.51 7.38
N PRO A 164 -19.12 7.06 6.51
CA PRO A 164 -18.08 6.29 5.84
C PRO A 164 -17.04 5.72 6.81
N THR A 165 -16.78 6.42 7.93
CA THR A 165 -15.85 5.97 8.97
C THR A 165 -16.34 4.70 9.67
N GLU A 166 -17.64 4.57 9.92
CA GLU A 166 -18.20 3.35 10.50
C GLU A 166 -18.25 2.22 9.48
N ALA A 167 -18.63 2.52 8.24
CA ALA A 167 -18.60 1.54 7.15
C ALA A 167 -17.20 0.95 6.90
N PHE A 168 -16.13 1.75 7.06
CA PHE A 168 -14.76 1.27 6.90
C PHE A 168 -14.25 0.41 8.07
N LYS A 169 -14.83 0.54 9.27
CA LYS A 169 -14.42 -0.24 10.45
C LYS A 169 -15.08 -1.62 10.52
N ARG A 170 -16.24 -1.78 9.88
CA ARG A 170 -17.00 -3.04 9.86
C ARG A 170 -16.39 -4.01 8.85
#